data_AF-H3C1Z2-F1
#
_entry.id   AF-H3C1Z2-F1
#
_cell.length_a   1.000
_cell.length_b   1.000
_cell.length_c   1.000
_cell.angle_alpha   90.00
_cell.angle_beta   90.00
_cell.angle_gamma   90.00
#
_symmetry.space_group_name_H-M   'P 1'
#
loop_
_entity.id
_entity.type
_entity.pdbx_description
1 polymer ?
#
loop_
_entity_poly.entity_id
_entity_poly.type
_entity_poly.pdbx_seq_one_letter_code
_entity_poly.pdbx_strand_id
1 'polypeptide(L)'
;LQMENGILLPTLQSALPFLDLHGTPRLEFHQSVFDELRENLMERVAVIAEGKEADRYSKLEELLEKSFPLVKMPSIQPVVMQVLKHLPKVPEKKLKIVMADKELYKVCAVEVKRQIWQDNQALFGDEVSPLLKQYIVEKEAALFSSDVSVLHSFFSPSPKTRRQGEVVLKLTQMIGKNVKLYDMVLQFLRTLFRTRNVHYCTLRAELLMSLHDLDITEICSVDPCHKFTWCLDACIREKFVDGKRARELQGFLDGKKGQEQVLGDLSMILCDPFACNTLVLSIMRNLQELLSQDALPRDSPDLMLLLRMLSLGQGAWDMIDSQVFKEPRLDKEVVTCFLPAMMSVVVDDNIFTVEQKLPSEEKSSQAYPTLLPDAFYRFLRENRVACEMGLYYIFHIAKLRNKNALQRLLPALVDTYNDMAFGDIFLHLLTGHLTLLSDEFGSEDFCSVVFDGFLLTSFSSKENVHRHILRMLVHLHHKVAPSCMESLMKTLEPPKQRLGPQSSEPLKELYTKLTEKLEAQKKSSPAVEETPSLDLGLHTATFPAPPFHPALLL
;
A
#
# COMPACT_ATOMS: atom_id res chain seq x y z
N LEU A 1 -6.96 43.37 49.74
CA LEU A 1 -7.36 42.69 48.48
C LEU A 1 -6.43 43.04 47.29
N GLN A 2 -6.49 44.21 46.66
CA GLN A 2 -5.64 44.50 45.48
C GLN A 2 -4.14 44.67 45.82
N MET A 3 -3.80 45.24 46.99
CA MET A 3 -2.42 45.29 47.49
C MET A 3 -1.89 43.93 48.00
N GLU A 4 -2.77 42.97 48.25
CA GLU A 4 -2.38 41.64 48.77
C GLU A 4 -2.25 40.61 47.65
N ASN A 5 -3.03 40.76 46.56
CA ASN A 5 -3.12 39.79 45.47
C ASN A 5 -2.63 40.35 44.10
N GLY A 6 -2.10 41.58 44.07
CA GLY A 6 -1.56 42.21 42.86
C GLY A 6 -0.06 41.92 42.66
N ILE A 7 0.46 42.22 41.47
CA ILE A 7 1.90 42.11 41.18
C ILE A 7 2.64 43.24 41.93
N LEU A 8 3.35 42.88 43.00
CA LEU A 8 4.02 43.82 43.90
C LEU A 8 5.41 44.20 43.39
N LEU A 9 5.46 44.98 42.32
CA LEU A 9 6.69 45.62 41.83
C LEU A 9 6.71 47.09 42.28
N PRO A 10 7.75 47.55 43.02
CA PRO A 10 7.84 48.94 43.49
C PRO A 10 7.79 49.97 42.36
N THR A 11 8.35 49.64 41.20
CA THR A 11 8.34 50.48 39.99
C THR A 11 6.97 50.57 39.32
N LEU A 12 6.11 49.58 39.53
CA LEU A 12 4.79 49.48 38.94
C LEU A 12 3.75 50.34 39.69
N GLN A 13 3.94 50.58 40.99
CA GLN A 13 3.03 51.40 41.81
C GLN A 13 2.84 52.81 41.27
N SER A 14 3.90 53.41 40.71
CA SER A 14 3.86 54.74 40.09
C SER A 14 3.23 54.76 38.70
N ALA A 15 3.18 53.62 38.01
CA ALA A 15 2.68 53.49 36.63
C ALA A 15 1.19 53.11 36.56
N LEU A 16 0.66 52.43 37.56
CA LEU A 16 -0.75 52.01 37.63
C LEU A 16 -1.76 53.15 37.48
N PRO A 17 -1.57 54.35 38.07
CA PRO A 17 -2.50 55.47 37.90
C PRO A 17 -2.61 55.95 36.45
N PHE A 18 -1.54 55.84 35.66
CA PHE A 18 -1.57 56.19 34.24
C PHE A 18 -2.41 55.20 33.43
N LEU A 19 -2.35 53.91 33.76
CA LEU A 19 -3.19 52.88 33.13
C LEU A 19 -4.68 53.10 33.45
N ASP A 20 -4.99 53.48 34.69
CA ASP A 20 -6.37 53.83 35.08
C ASP A 20 -6.89 55.06 34.30
N LEU A 21 -6.04 56.08 34.08
CA LEU A 21 -6.39 57.27 33.27
C LEU A 21 -6.62 56.94 31.79
N HIS A 22 -5.97 55.90 31.26
CA HIS A 22 -6.16 55.40 29.90
C HIS A 22 -7.35 54.42 29.77
N GLY A 23 -8.09 54.18 30.85
CA GLY A 23 -9.28 53.34 30.86
C GLY A 23 -9.00 51.83 30.80
N THR A 24 -7.75 51.39 31.01
CA THR A 24 -7.39 49.97 31.03
C THR A 24 -7.79 49.35 32.37
N PRO A 25 -8.66 48.34 32.40
CA PRO A 25 -9.00 47.64 33.64
C PRO A 25 -7.77 46.97 34.25
N ARG A 26 -7.56 47.17 35.56
CA ARG A 26 -6.43 46.55 36.29
C ARG A 26 -6.40 45.02 36.17
N LEU A 27 -7.57 44.38 36.04
CA LEU A 27 -7.67 42.94 35.80
C LEU A 27 -7.02 42.54 34.48
N GLU A 28 -7.32 43.25 33.40
CA GLU A 28 -6.76 42.99 32.07
C GLU A 28 -5.24 43.21 32.07
N PHE A 29 -4.78 44.28 32.73
CA PHE A 29 -3.34 44.52 32.90
C PHE A 29 -2.65 43.36 33.64
N HIS A 30 -3.18 42.95 34.80
CA HIS A 30 -2.59 41.85 35.56
C HIS A 30 -2.64 40.50 34.84
N GLN A 31 -3.71 40.23 34.07
CA GLN A 31 -3.80 39.06 33.20
C GLN A 31 -2.72 39.10 32.11
N SER A 32 -2.57 40.25 31.44
CA SER A 32 -1.54 40.43 30.40
C SER A 32 -0.13 40.23 30.94
N VAL A 33 0.20 40.82 32.10
CA VAL A 33 1.53 40.63 32.71
C VAL A 33 1.73 39.18 33.15
N PHE A 34 0.69 38.54 33.68
CA PHE A 34 0.78 37.13 34.06
C PHE A 34 1.03 36.23 32.84
N ASP A 35 0.31 36.45 31.74
CA ASP A 35 0.51 35.71 30.49
C ASP A 35 1.94 35.94 29.94
N GLU A 36 2.43 37.17 29.95
CA GLU A 36 3.81 37.48 29.53
C GLU A 36 4.86 36.82 30.43
N LEU A 37 4.64 36.80 31.76
CA LEU A 37 5.52 36.08 32.68
C LEU A 37 5.49 34.57 32.45
N ARG A 38 4.31 34.00 32.12
CA ARG A 38 4.15 32.59 31.78
C ARG A 38 4.95 32.25 30.53
N GLU A 39 4.80 33.00 29.45
CA GLU A 39 5.53 32.78 28.19
C GLU A 39 7.04 32.92 28.42
N ASN A 40 7.50 33.98 29.08
CA ASN A 40 8.90 34.18 29.42
C ASN A 40 9.47 33.03 30.26
N LEU A 41 8.69 32.48 31.20
CA LEU A 41 9.11 31.33 31.99
C LEU A 41 9.20 30.06 31.15
N MET A 42 8.25 29.82 30.25
CA MET A 42 8.29 28.67 29.33
C MET A 42 9.48 28.74 28.36
N GLU A 43 9.78 29.91 27.82
CA GLU A 43 10.97 30.15 27.00
C GLU A 43 12.24 29.88 27.79
N ARG A 44 12.33 30.40 29.03
CA ARG A 44 13.49 30.18 29.89
C ARG A 44 13.68 28.70 30.24
N VAL A 45 12.60 27.94 30.42
CA VAL A 45 12.66 26.48 30.62
C VAL A 45 13.24 25.80 29.38
N ALA A 46 12.81 26.19 28.18
CA ALA A 46 13.36 25.64 26.94
C ALA A 46 14.86 25.95 26.79
N VAL A 47 15.27 27.19 27.08
CA VAL A 47 16.68 27.60 27.05
C VAL A 47 17.53 26.80 28.05
N ILE A 48 17.05 26.59 29.27
CA ILE A 48 17.76 25.77 30.27
C ILE A 48 17.88 24.32 29.79
N ALA A 49 16.81 23.77 29.19
CA ALA A 49 16.81 22.40 28.69
C ALA A 49 17.82 22.16 27.55
N GLU A 50 17.95 23.13 26.64
CA GLU A 50 18.89 23.09 25.51
C GLU A 50 20.34 23.43 25.91
N GLY A 51 20.52 24.14 27.03
CA GLY A 51 21.83 24.53 27.57
C GLY A 51 22.74 23.33 27.88
N LYS A 52 24.06 23.54 27.88
CA LYS A 52 25.06 22.49 28.17
C LYS A 52 25.46 22.41 29.64
N GLU A 53 24.75 23.10 30.52
CA GLU A 53 25.04 23.14 31.95
C GLU A 53 24.81 21.76 32.60
N ALA A 54 25.74 21.33 33.45
CA ALA A 54 25.67 20.03 34.12
C ALA A 54 24.49 19.93 35.11
N ASP A 55 24.05 21.06 35.67
CA ASP A 55 23.00 21.15 36.68
C ASP A 55 21.61 21.50 36.10
N ARG A 56 21.47 21.60 34.77
CA ARG A 56 20.22 22.01 34.11
C ARG A 56 19.01 21.16 34.51
N TYR A 57 19.19 19.85 34.66
CA TYR A 57 18.12 18.94 35.06
C TYR A 57 17.76 19.10 36.53
N SER A 58 18.74 19.39 37.41
CA SER A 58 18.48 19.71 38.81
C SER A 58 17.62 20.98 38.93
N LYS A 59 17.93 22.02 38.14
CA LYS A 59 17.14 23.27 38.09
C LYS A 59 15.70 23.00 37.62
N LEU A 60 15.51 22.16 36.60
CA LEU A 60 14.20 21.74 36.11
C LEU A 60 13.43 20.90 37.13
N GLU A 61 14.10 19.99 37.85
CA GLU A 61 13.49 19.20 38.92
C GLU A 61 13.03 20.07 40.10
N GLU A 62 13.85 21.03 40.52
CA GLU A 62 13.47 22.00 41.56
C GLU A 62 12.27 22.86 41.14
N LEU A 63 12.26 23.32 39.89
CA LEU A 63 11.12 24.06 39.33
C LEU A 63 9.87 23.19 39.28
N LEU A 64 10.01 21.91 38.92
CA LEU A 64 8.91 20.96 38.91
C LEU A 64 8.36 20.72 40.32
N GLU A 65 9.20 20.57 41.35
CA GLU A 65 8.73 20.41 42.73
C GLU A 65 7.89 21.60 43.21
N LYS A 66 8.29 22.83 42.83
CA LYS A 66 7.55 24.04 43.22
C LYS A 66 6.25 24.24 42.43
N SER A 67 6.24 23.89 41.15
CA SER A 67 5.12 24.18 40.24
C SER A 67 4.09 23.05 40.15
N PHE A 68 4.48 21.79 40.33
CA PHE A 68 3.60 20.63 40.17
C PHE A 68 2.37 20.60 41.10
N PRO A 69 2.42 21.08 42.36
CA PRO A 69 1.21 21.19 43.20
C PRO A 69 0.10 22.04 42.55
N LEU A 70 0.46 22.95 41.63
CA LEU A 70 -0.44 23.84 40.91
C LEU A 70 -0.78 23.33 39.49
N VAL A 71 -0.47 22.08 39.14
CA VAL A 71 -0.65 21.52 37.78
C VAL A 71 -2.10 21.55 37.27
N LYS A 72 -3.08 21.59 38.18
CA LYS A 72 -4.51 21.70 37.85
C LYS A 72 -4.95 23.14 37.58
N MET A 73 -4.11 24.14 37.88
CA MET A 73 -4.42 25.54 37.64
C MET A 73 -4.10 25.88 36.18
N PRO A 74 -5.09 26.25 35.34
CA PRO A 74 -4.89 26.45 33.89
C PRO A 74 -3.79 27.45 33.53
N SER A 75 -3.55 28.43 34.40
CA SER A 75 -2.58 29.50 34.18
C SER A 75 -1.12 29.05 34.40
N ILE A 76 -0.87 28.03 35.23
CA ILE A 76 0.47 27.48 35.53
C ILE A 76 0.71 26.13 34.85
N GLN A 77 -0.36 25.41 34.50
CA GLN A 77 -0.29 24.12 33.83
C GLN A 77 0.67 24.10 32.61
N PRO A 78 0.68 25.09 31.69
CA PRO A 78 1.60 25.09 30.54
C PRO A 78 3.08 25.05 30.96
N VAL A 79 3.45 25.76 32.03
CA VAL A 79 4.81 25.76 32.57
C VAL A 79 5.17 24.37 33.10
N VAL A 80 4.27 23.75 33.86
CA VAL A 80 4.49 22.38 34.39
C VAL A 80 4.67 21.38 33.25
N MET A 81 3.81 21.46 32.22
CA MET A 81 3.88 20.59 31.04
C MET A 81 5.20 20.77 30.27
N GLN A 82 5.65 22.02 30.12
CA GLN A 82 6.92 22.34 29.47
C GLN A 82 8.10 21.76 30.27
N VAL A 83 8.11 21.89 31.59
CA VAL A 83 9.17 21.31 32.43
C VAL A 83 9.18 19.78 32.32
N LEU A 84 8.00 19.14 32.41
CA LEU A 84 7.86 17.68 32.28
C LEU A 84 8.41 17.17 30.93
N LYS A 85 8.13 17.88 29.83
CA LYS A 85 8.59 17.53 28.48
C LYS A 85 10.12 17.41 28.38
N HIS A 86 10.85 18.28 29.07
CA HIS A 86 12.31 18.35 28.97
C HIS A 86 13.06 17.49 29.99
N LEU A 87 12.35 16.89 30.96
CA LEU A 87 12.98 16.02 31.95
C LEU A 87 13.22 14.61 31.36
N PRO A 88 14.47 14.11 31.39
CA PRO A 88 14.80 12.80 30.84
C PRO A 88 14.16 11.66 31.65
N LYS A 89 13.95 11.88 32.96
CA LYS A 89 13.26 10.96 33.85
C LYS A 89 12.38 11.74 34.83
N VAL A 90 11.08 11.69 34.63
CA VAL A 90 10.09 12.28 35.53
C VAL A 90 9.89 11.36 36.75
N PRO A 91 9.77 11.89 37.98
CA PRO A 91 9.47 11.09 39.15
C PRO A 91 8.18 10.28 38.99
N GLU A 92 8.24 8.97 39.29
CA GLU A 92 7.12 8.03 39.09
C GLU A 92 5.83 8.47 39.81
N LYS A 93 5.95 9.08 40.99
CA LYS A 93 4.80 9.62 41.74
C LYS A 93 4.03 10.66 40.92
N LYS A 94 4.73 11.54 40.20
CA LYS A 94 4.14 12.59 39.36
C LYS A 94 3.53 11.98 38.09
N LEU A 95 4.21 11.01 37.48
CA LEU A 95 3.67 10.27 36.32
C LEU A 95 2.35 9.56 36.65
N LYS A 96 2.24 8.94 37.84
CA LYS A 96 0.99 8.30 38.29
C LYS A 96 -0.17 9.30 38.43
N ILE A 97 0.10 10.50 38.92
CA ILE A 97 -0.91 11.57 39.03
C ILE A 97 -1.36 12.02 37.64
N VAL A 98 -0.41 12.25 36.73
CA VAL A 98 -0.70 12.63 35.33
C VAL A 98 -1.51 11.54 34.62
N MET A 99 -1.13 10.27 34.80
CA MET A 99 -1.81 9.13 34.17
C MET A 99 -3.24 8.94 34.69
N ALA A 100 -3.49 9.23 35.97
CA ALA A 100 -4.82 9.08 36.57
C ALA A 100 -5.81 10.20 36.16
N ASP A 101 -5.31 11.35 35.71
CA ASP A 101 -6.11 12.50 35.33
C ASP A 101 -6.18 12.65 33.81
N LYS A 102 -7.36 12.40 33.23
CA LYS A 102 -7.56 12.39 31.76
C LYS A 102 -7.24 13.72 31.10
N GLU A 103 -7.54 14.83 31.77
CA GLU A 103 -7.27 16.16 31.22
C GLU A 103 -5.76 16.41 31.19
N LEU A 104 -5.06 16.13 32.30
CA LEU A 104 -3.59 16.26 32.35
C LEU A 104 -2.91 15.35 31.33
N TYR A 105 -3.36 14.10 31.21
CA TYR A 105 -2.82 13.17 30.24
C TYR A 105 -3.00 13.66 28.79
N LYS A 106 -4.15 14.25 28.46
CA LYS A 106 -4.45 14.73 27.11
C LYS A 106 -3.49 15.83 26.66
N VAL A 107 -3.22 16.83 27.51
CA VAL A 107 -2.30 17.95 27.21
C VAL A 107 -0.82 17.62 27.37
N CYS A 108 -0.47 16.48 27.96
CA CYS A 108 0.92 16.07 28.09
C CYS A 108 1.60 15.84 26.73
N ALA A 109 2.84 16.33 26.63
CA ALA A 109 3.70 16.08 25.48
C ALA A 109 4.02 14.58 25.32
N VAL A 110 4.28 14.15 24.09
CA VAL A 110 4.59 12.73 23.78
C VAL A 110 5.80 12.24 24.56
N GLU A 111 6.80 13.08 24.81
CA GLU A 111 8.00 12.75 25.59
C GLU A 111 7.65 12.26 27.01
N VAL A 112 6.65 12.88 27.64
CA VAL A 112 6.16 12.47 28.97
C VAL A 112 5.33 11.20 28.84
N LYS A 113 4.46 11.12 27.83
CA LYS A 113 3.64 9.93 27.58
C LYS A 113 4.50 8.68 27.32
N ARG A 114 5.64 8.80 26.62
CA ARG A 114 6.61 7.71 26.42
C ARG A 114 7.11 7.12 27.73
N GLN A 115 7.38 7.97 28.73
CA GLN A 115 7.82 7.53 30.05
C GLN A 115 6.72 6.78 30.81
N ILE A 116 5.44 7.05 30.52
CA ILE A 116 4.30 6.32 31.05
C ILE A 116 4.12 4.99 30.29
N TRP A 117 4.13 5.05 28.96
CA TRP A 117 3.89 3.91 28.07
C TRP A 117 4.90 2.78 28.23
N GLN A 118 6.18 3.11 28.47
CA GLN A 118 7.24 2.10 28.57
C GLN A 118 7.02 1.07 29.70
N ASP A 119 6.23 1.44 30.72
CA ASP A 119 5.88 0.59 31.86
C ASP A 119 4.38 0.24 31.89
N ASN A 120 3.60 0.67 30.89
CA ASN A 120 2.16 0.41 30.78
C ASN A 120 1.78 0.02 29.34
N GLN A 121 1.98 -1.26 29.01
CA GLN A 121 1.73 -1.82 27.68
C GLN A 121 0.26 -1.72 27.25
N ALA A 122 -0.69 -1.86 28.18
CA ALA A 122 -2.12 -1.79 27.87
C ALA A 122 -2.49 -0.38 27.39
N LEU A 123 -2.09 0.65 28.13
CA LEU A 123 -2.33 2.04 27.76
C LEU A 123 -1.66 2.41 26.43
N PHE A 124 -0.44 1.93 26.19
CA PHE A 124 0.24 2.15 24.91
C PHE A 124 -0.47 1.43 23.76
N GLY A 125 -0.96 0.21 23.99
CA GLY A 125 -1.77 -0.54 23.04
C GLY A 125 -3.06 0.18 22.66
N ASP A 126 -3.74 0.81 23.62
CA ASP A 126 -4.95 1.60 23.38
C ASP A 126 -4.70 2.83 22.49
N GLU A 127 -3.54 3.48 22.62
CA GLU A 127 -3.14 4.62 21.79
C GLU A 127 -2.67 4.20 20.38
N VAL A 128 -1.99 3.05 20.26
CA VAL A 128 -1.42 2.55 19.00
C VAL A 128 -2.45 1.79 18.15
N SER A 129 -3.36 1.03 18.76
CA SER A 129 -4.34 0.20 18.04
C SER A 129 -5.19 0.96 17.02
N PRO A 130 -5.71 2.16 17.31
CA PRO A 130 -6.44 2.97 16.33
C PRO A 130 -5.60 3.32 15.10
N LEU A 131 -4.31 3.64 15.29
CA LEU A 131 -3.39 3.93 14.19
C LEU A 131 -3.16 2.70 13.33
N LEU A 132 -2.93 1.53 13.95
CA LEU A 132 -2.74 0.27 13.21
C LEU A 132 -3.98 -0.09 12.38
N LYS A 133 -5.19 0.13 12.91
CA LYS A 133 -6.44 -0.06 12.16
C LYS A 133 -6.59 0.95 11.03
N GLN A 134 -6.34 2.23 11.31
CA GLN A 134 -6.36 3.30 10.32
C GLN A 134 -5.44 2.98 9.13
N TYR A 135 -4.22 2.51 9.39
CA TYR A 135 -3.27 2.15 8.35
C TYR A 135 -3.82 1.10 7.39
N ILE A 136 -4.47 0.04 7.92
CA ILE A 136 -5.08 -1.00 7.08
C ILE A 136 -6.22 -0.44 6.23
N VAL A 137 -7.11 0.35 6.85
CA VAL A 137 -8.23 0.98 6.14
C VAL A 137 -7.73 1.89 5.01
N GLU A 138 -6.66 2.65 5.22
CA GLU A 138 -6.04 3.48 4.18
C GLU A 138 -5.48 2.64 3.02
N LYS A 139 -4.84 1.50 3.30
CA LYS A 139 -4.33 0.60 2.25
C LYS A 139 -5.45 -0.08 1.47
N GLU A 140 -6.49 -0.54 2.16
CA GLU A 140 -7.68 -1.12 1.50
C GLU A 140 -8.41 -0.08 0.65
N ALA A 141 -8.56 1.16 1.15
CA ALA A 141 -9.16 2.25 0.39
C ALA A 141 -8.36 2.55 -0.90
N ALA A 142 -7.03 2.47 -0.87
CA ALA A 142 -6.19 2.61 -2.06
C ALA A 142 -6.42 1.48 -3.07
N LEU A 143 -6.63 0.24 -2.61
CA LEU A 143 -6.94 -0.90 -3.48
C LEU A 143 -8.34 -0.79 -4.11
N PHE A 144 -9.31 -0.24 -3.39
CA PHE A 144 -10.71 -0.10 -3.81
C PHE A 144 -11.10 1.29 -4.33
N SER A 145 -10.13 2.16 -4.62
CA SER A 145 -10.38 3.53 -5.10
C SER A 145 -11.26 3.55 -6.36
N SER A 146 -12.06 4.62 -6.51
CA SER A 146 -12.96 4.77 -7.65
C SER A 146 -12.23 4.97 -8.97
N ASP A 147 -11.01 5.53 -8.93
CA ASP A 147 -10.19 5.74 -10.12
C ASP A 147 -9.35 4.49 -10.39
N VAL A 148 -9.75 3.72 -11.40
CA VAL A 148 -8.96 2.60 -11.92
C VAL A 148 -7.86 3.17 -12.81
N SER A 149 -6.97 3.97 -12.23
CA SER A 149 -5.86 4.62 -12.92
C SER A 149 -4.57 3.84 -12.72
N VAL A 150 -3.98 3.39 -13.83
CA VAL A 150 -2.67 2.73 -13.82
C VAL A 150 -1.54 3.67 -13.36
N LEU A 151 -1.72 4.99 -13.50
CA LEU A 151 -0.76 5.99 -13.03
C LEU A 151 -0.71 6.08 -11.49
N HIS A 152 -1.81 5.75 -10.82
CA HIS A 152 -1.92 5.71 -9.35
C HIS A 152 -2.06 4.27 -8.83
N SER A 153 -1.38 3.33 -9.49
CA SER A 153 -1.33 1.93 -9.06
C SER A 153 -0.73 1.76 -7.65
N PHE A 154 -1.15 0.72 -6.93
CA PHE A 154 -0.65 0.36 -5.58
C PHE A 154 0.89 0.37 -5.44
N PHE A 155 1.64 -0.04 -6.47
CA PHE A 155 3.11 -0.06 -6.47
C PHE A 155 3.77 1.23 -7.00
N SER A 156 3.00 2.29 -7.30
CA SER A 156 3.54 3.56 -7.80
C SER A 156 4.26 4.41 -6.74
N PRO A 157 3.83 4.47 -5.47
CA PRO A 157 4.48 5.33 -4.49
C PRO A 157 5.90 4.86 -4.18
N SER A 158 6.86 5.79 -4.19
CA SER A 158 8.23 5.49 -3.80
C SER A 158 8.33 5.16 -2.31
N PRO A 159 9.33 4.36 -1.86
CA PRO A 159 9.48 4.05 -0.44
C PRO A 159 9.50 5.29 0.47
N LYS A 160 10.19 6.36 0.05
CA LYS A 160 10.23 7.62 0.77
C LYS A 160 8.84 8.26 0.92
N THR A 161 8.02 8.23 -0.13
CA THR A 161 6.66 8.79 -0.11
C THR A 161 5.76 8.00 0.83
N ARG A 162 5.86 6.67 0.82
CA ARG A 162 5.04 5.81 1.69
C ARG A 162 5.26 6.10 3.18
N ARG A 163 6.50 6.38 3.58
CA ARG A 163 6.88 6.70 4.96
C ARG A 163 6.40 8.07 5.45
N GLN A 164 5.96 8.95 4.55
CA GLN A 164 5.35 10.23 4.91
C GLN A 164 3.86 10.11 5.28
N GLY A 165 3.30 8.90 5.28
CA GLY A 165 1.93 8.65 5.73
C GLY A 165 1.74 9.05 7.20
N GLU A 166 0.57 9.61 7.52
CA GLU A 166 0.25 10.15 8.84
C GLU A 166 0.46 9.13 9.96
N VAL A 167 0.00 7.89 9.76
CA VAL A 167 0.16 6.80 10.72
C VAL A 167 1.63 6.50 11.01
N VAL A 168 2.47 6.39 9.96
CA VAL A 168 3.90 6.07 10.11
C VAL A 168 4.59 7.19 10.89
N LEU A 169 4.36 8.44 10.51
CA LEU A 169 4.94 9.60 11.20
C LEU A 169 4.50 9.69 12.67
N LYS A 170 3.22 9.44 12.96
CA LYS A 170 2.70 9.40 14.33
C LYS A 170 3.31 8.28 15.16
N LEU A 171 3.42 7.07 14.62
CA LEU A 171 4.05 5.93 15.32
C LEU A 171 5.53 6.21 15.59
N THR A 172 6.26 6.71 14.59
CA THR A 172 7.64 7.14 14.73
C THR A 172 7.79 8.20 15.83
N GLN A 173 6.89 9.18 15.87
CA GLN A 173 6.85 10.18 16.93
C GLN A 173 6.51 9.54 18.28
N MET A 174 5.53 8.65 18.38
CA MET A 174 5.18 8.01 19.65
C MET A 174 6.35 7.19 20.22
N ILE A 175 7.09 6.47 19.38
CA ILE A 175 8.23 5.64 19.79
C ILE A 175 9.44 6.51 20.17
N GLY A 176 9.79 7.49 19.33
CA GLY A 176 11.00 8.29 19.47
C GLY A 176 12.25 7.41 19.57
N LYS A 177 13.05 7.61 20.62
CA LYS A 177 14.30 6.86 20.89
C LYS A 177 14.11 5.66 21.82
N ASN A 178 12.87 5.35 22.22
CA ASN A 178 12.62 4.35 23.25
C ASN A 178 12.54 2.93 22.64
N VAL A 179 13.57 2.13 22.87
CA VAL A 179 13.67 0.75 22.36
C VAL A 179 12.54 -0.15 22.86
N LYS A 180 12.10 -0.01 24.13
CA LYS A 180 11.00 -0.83 24.67
C LYS A 180 9.69 -0.58 23.93
N LEU A 181 9.38 0.68 23.63
CA LEU A 181 8.17 1.03 22.88
C LEU A 181 8.23 0.50 21.45
N TYR A 182 9.39 0.59 20.81
CA TYR A 182 9.63 -0.02 19.50
C TYR A 182 9.36 -1.53 19.53
N ASP A 183 9.94 -2.24 20.49
CA ASP A 183 9.74 -3.68 20.67
C ASP A 183 8.26 -4.05 20.91
N MET A 184 7.53 -3.23 21.69
CA MET A 184 6.08 -3.41 21.89
C MET A 184 5.32 -3.28 20.56
N VAL A 185 5.63 -2.28 19.73
CA VAL A 185 5.00 -2.14 18.40
C VAL A 185 5.34 -3.35 17.52
N LEU A 186 6.59 -3.82 17.51
CA LEU A 186 6.96 -5.02 16.75
C LEU A 186 6.19 -6.26 17.23
N GLN A 187 5.95 -6.41 18.54
CA GLN A 187 5.11 -7.49 19.08
C GLN A 187 3.67 -7.36 18.59
N PHE A 188 3.08 -6.16 18.64
CA PHE A 188 1.72 -5.93 18.11
C PHE A 188 1.64 -6.28 16.62
N LEU A 189 2.62 -5.87 15.81
CA LEU A 189 2.66 -6.20 14.38
C LEU A 189 2.76 -7.70 14.13
N ARG A 190 3.57 -8.44 14.90
CA ARG A 190 3.63 -9.92 14.80
C ARG A 190 2.30 -10.57 15.13
N THR A 191 1.63 -10.11 16.20
CA THR A 191 0.31 -10.63 16.59
C THR A 191 -0.75 -10.33 15.52
N LEU A 192 -0.77 -9.11 15.01
CA LEU A 192 -1.74 -8.69 13.99
C LEU A 192 -1.46 -9.33 12.63
N PHE A 193 -0.21 -9.61 12.28
CA PHE A 193 0.13 -10.30 11.04
C PHE A 193 -0.50 -11.70 10.92
N ARG A 194 -0.79 -12.35 12.06
CA ARG A 194 -1.54 -13.63 12.12
C ARG A 194 -2.97 -13.54 11.59
N THR A 195 -3.53 -12.33 11.50
CA THR A 195 -4.85 -12.08 10.87
C THR A 195 -4.85 -12.20 9.35
N ARG A 196 -3.71 -12.58 8.75
CA ARG A 196 -3.49 -12.71 7.30
C ARG A 196 -3.48 -11.40 6.50
N ASN A 197 -3.34 -10.26 7.18
CA ASN A 197 -3.15 -8.98 6.51
C ASN A 197 -1.65 -8.68 6.29
N VAL A 198 -1.22 -8.72 5.02
CA VAL A 198 0.18 -8.47 4.61
C VAL A 198 0.66 -7.05 4.87
N HIS A 199 -0.24 -6.07 4.99
CA HIS A 199 0.14 -4.67 5.15
C HIS A 199 0.82 -4.39 6.50
N TYR A 200 0.69 -5.28 7.49
CA TYR A 200 1.47 -5.18 8.74
C TYR A 200 2.97 -5.39 8.50
N CYS A 201 3.35 -6.19 7.49
CA CYS A 201 4.74 -6.34 7.07
C CYS A 201 5.26 -5.06 6.41
N THR A 202 4.43 -4.45 5.57
CA THR A 202 4.71 -3.15 4.97
C THR A 202 4.94 -2.09 6.05
N LEU A 203 4.06 -2.02 7.04
CA LEU A 203 4.19 -1.08 8.16
C LEU A 203 5.45 -1.32 8.98
N ARG A 204 5.81 -2.58 9.23
CA ARG A 204 7.07 -2.93 9.91
C ARG A 204 8.29 -2.33 9.18
N ALA A 205 8.38 -2.55 7.87
CA ALA A 205 9.49 -2.05 7.07
C ALA A 205 9.49 -0.51 6.99
N GLU A 206 8.32 0.10 6.78
CA GLU A 206 8.16 1.55 6.72
C GLU A 206 8.52 2.24 8.03
N LEU A 207 8.14 1.67 9.18
CA LEU A 207 8.46 2.19 10.51
C LEU A 207 9.96 2.17 10.78
N LEU A 208 10.63 1.04 10.53
CA LEU A 208 12.08 0.90 10.73
C LEU A 208 12.85 1.88 9.83
N MET A 209 12.40 2.06 8.59
CA MET A 209 13.03 3.01 7.66
C MET A 209 12.68 4.46 7.97
N SER A 210 11.52 4.74 8.59
CA SER A 210 11.20 6.08 9.09
C SER A 210 12.09 6.48 10.27
N LEU A 211 12.39 5.54 11.18
CA LEU A 211 13.33 5.77 12.28
C LEU A 211 14.78 5.97 11.77
N HIS A 212 15.16 5.24 10.72
CA HIS A 212 16.44 5.43 10.03
C HIS A 212 16.54 6.80 9.36
N ASP A 213 15.49 7.25 8.67
CA ASP A 213 15.46 8.57 8.01
C ASP A 213 15.59 9.73 9.03
N LEU A 214 15.29 9.49 10.31
CA LEU A 214 15.45 10.43 11.43
C LEU A 214 16.76 10.24 12.23
N ASP A 215 17.67 9.39 11.76
CA ASP A 215 18.96 9.08 12.41
C ASP A 215 18.82 8.57 13.86
N ILE A 216 17.76 7.81 14.17
CA ILE A 216 17.54 7.23 15.50
C ILE A 216 18.41 5.98 15.67
N THR A 217 19.68 6.21 16.03
CA THR A 217 20.69 5.16 16.21
C THR A 217 20.40 4.21 17.36
N GLU A 218 19.70 4.67 18.40
CA GLU A 218 19.34 3.88 19.58
C GLU A 218 18.50 2.65 19.23
N ILE A 219 17.68 2.75 18.18
CA ILE A 219 16.86 1.64 17.66
C ILE A 219 17.54 0.96 16.48
N CYS A 220 18.04 1.73 15.50
CA CYS A 220 18.60 1.16 14.27
C CYS A 220 19.85 0.29 14.52
N SER A 221 20.64 0.60 15.55
CA SER A 221 21.85 -0.18 15.88
C SER A 221 21.56 -1.53 16.53
N VAL A 222 20.40 -1.66 17.18
CA VAL A 222 19.99 -2.88 17.90
C VAL A 222 19.02 -3.74 17.11
N ASP A 223 18.29 -3.17 16.14
CA ASP A 223 17.39 -3.94 15.29
C ASP A 223 18.19 -4.84 14.31
N PRO A 224 18.07 -6.17 14.43
CA PRO A 224 18.87 -7.11 13.63
C PRO A 224 18.46 -7.19 12.15
N CYS A 225 17.30 -6.60 11.79
CA CYS A 225 16.76 -6.51 10.45
C CYS A 225 17.09 -5.17 9.75
N HIS A 226 17.67 -4.19 10.46
CA HIS A 226 17.92 -2.84 9.93
C HIS A 226 18.70 -2.84 8.61
N LYS A 227 19.90 -3.43 8.60
CA LYS A 227 20.76 -3.46 7.39
C LYS A 227 20.12 -4.19 6.22
N PHE A 228 19.42 -5.29 6.51
CA PHE A 228 18.71 -6.06 5.50
C PHE A 228 17.56 -5.25 4.88
N THR A 229 16.73 -4.64 5.72
CA THR A 229 15.60 -3.80 5.30
C THR A 229 16.09 -2.60 4.48
N TRP A 230 17.20 -1.98 4.89
CA TRP A 230 17.79 -0.86 4.17
C TRP A 230 18.31 -1.25 2.78
N CYS A 231 19.00 -2.39 2.67
CA CYS A 231 19.44 -2.92 1.38
C CYS A 231 18.25 -3.28 0.49
N LEU A 232 17.21 -3.91 1.05
CA LEU A 232 15.98 -4.26 0.34
C LEU A 232 15.19 -3.02 -0.10
N ASP A 233 15.12 -1.96 0.72
CA ASP A 233 14.45 -0.69 0.38
C ASP A 233 15.10 -0.05 -0.86
N ALA A 234 16.44 -0.17 -0.98
CA ALA A 234 17.15 0.24 -2.19
C ALA A 234 16.76 -0.60 -3.41
N CYS A 235 16.63 -1.92 -3.27
CA CYS A 235 16.12 -2.78 -4.35
C CYS A 235 14.70 -2.41 -4.76
N ILE A 236 13.80 -2.17 -3.80
CA ILE A 236 12.40 -1.78 -4.07
C ILE A 236 12.36 -0.45 -4.84
N ARG A 237 13.18 0.52 -4.46
CA ARG A 237 13.28 1.80 -5.15
C ARG A 237 13.72 1.65 -6.61
N GLU A 238 14.75 0.83 -6.86
CA GLU A 238 15.26 0.57 -8.22
C GLU A 238 14.40 -0.45 -8.99
N LYS A 239 13.43 -1.10 -8.33
CA LYS A 239 12.59 -2.19 -8.86
C LYS A 239 13.39 -3.38 -9.40
N PHE A 240 14.61 -3.58 -8.89
CA PHE A 240 15.52 -4.62 -9.31
C PHE A 240 16.54 -4.95 -8.21
N VAL A 241 16.89 -6.24 -8.10
CA VAL A 241 17.98 -6.74 -7.26
C VAL A 241 19.17 -7.06 -8.15
N ASP A 242 20.19 -6.19 -8.12
CA ASP A 242 21.45 -6.43 -8.82
C ASP A 242 22.35 -7.43 -8.06
N GLY A 243 23.36 -7.99 -8.76
CA GLY A 243 24.27 -9.00 -8.19
C GLY A 243 25.15 -8.51 -7.02
N LYS A 244 25.31 -7.19 -6.82
CA LYS A 244 25.99 -6.65 -5.64
C LYS A 244 25.06 -6.71 -4.44
N ARG A 245 23.85 -6.18 -4.58
CA ARG A 245 22.82 -6.20 -3.52
C ARG A 245 22.37 -7.62 -3.19
N ALA A 246 22.28 -8.50 -4.18
CA ALA A 246 22.03 -9.93 -4.00
C ALA A 246 23.05 -10.53 -3.00
N ARG A 247 24.35 -10.34 -3.23
CA ARG A 247 25.40 -10.82 -2.32
C ARG A 247 25.33 -10.21 -0.92
N GLU A 248 25.00 -8.92 -0.81
CA GLU A 248 24.79 -8.27 0.49
C GLU A 248 23.60 -8.88 1.24
N LEU A 249 22.46 -9.03 0.58
CA LEU A 249 21.24 -9.66 1.12
C LEU A 249 21.50 -11.11 1.53
N GLN A 250 22.22 -11.86 0.72
CA GLN A 250 22.65 -13.22 1.04
C GLN A 250 23.52 -13.25 2.30
N GLY A 251 24.50 -12.36 2.40
CA GLY A 251 25.36 -12.27 3.59
C GLY A 251 24.57 -12.00 4.87
N PHE A 252 23.52 -11.17 4.80
CA PHE A 252 22.64 -10.92 5.93
C PHE A 252 21.79 -12.13 6.33
N LEU A 253 21.37 -12.96 5.38
CA LEU A 253 20.60 -14.18 5.65
C LEU A 253 21.49 -15.30 6.21
N ASP A 254 22.68 -15.48 5.64
CA ASP A 254 23.61 -16.55 6.04
C ASP A 254 24.29 -16.29 7.39
N GLY A 255 24.45 -15.01 7.78
CA GLY A 255 25.06 -14.60 9.04
C GLY A 255 24.22 -14.86 10.30
N LYS A 256 23.09 -15.58 10.22
CA LYS A 256 22.07 -15.66 11.30
C LYS A 256 22.02 -16.99 12.06
N LYS A 257 23.07 -17.81 11.98
CA LYS A 257 23.16 -19.04 12.79
C LYS A 257 23.03 -18.71 14.29
N GLY A 258 21.97 -19.19 14.93
CA GLY A 258 21.68 -18.97 16.37
C GLY A 258 20.74 -17.80 16.70
N GLN A 259 20.26 -17.04 15.70
CA GLN A 259 19.26 -15.96 15.87
C GLN A 259 17.94 -16.32 15.18
N GLU A 260 17.37 -17.47 15.52
CA GLU A 260 16.24 -18.04 14.78
C GLU A 260 15.02 -17.08 14.77
N GLN A 261 14.71 -16.40 15.87
CA GLN A 261 13.60 -15.42 15.92
C GLN A 261 13.74 -14.26 14.91
N VAL A 262 14.97 -13.87 14.55
CA VAL A 262 15.22 -12.82 13.55
C VAL A 262 14.77 -13.29 12.17
N LEU A 263 14.83 -14.58 11.88
CA LEU A 263 14.38 -15.13 10.61
C LEU A 263 12.88 -14.88 10.40
N GLY A 264 12.06 -14.96 11.44
CA GLY A 264 10.62 -14.65 11.35
C GLY A 264 10.37 -13.20 10.94
N ASP A 265 11.11 -12.27 11.51
CA ASP A 265 11.02 -10.84 11.20
C ASP A 265 11.51 -10.51 9.78
N LEU A 266 12.62 -11.12 9.35
CA LEU A 266 13.11 -10.99 7.98
C LEU A 266 12.12 -11.58 6.96
N SER A 267 11.51 -12.72 7.31
CA SER A 267 10.46 -13.34 6.49
C SER A 267 9.24 -12.43 6.40
N MET A 268 8.81 -11.79 7.50
CA MET A 268 7.76 -10.79 7.47
C MET A 268 8.12 -9.65 6.52
N ILE A 269 9.33 -9.08 6.61
CA ILE A 269 9.78 -8.01 5.69
C ILE A 269 9.76 -8.47 4.24
N LEU A 270 10.14 -9.71 3.95
CA LEU A 270 10.09 -10.28 2.59
C LEU A 270 8.67 -10.58 2.10
N CYS A 271 7.73 -10.79 3.02
CA CYS A 271 6.30 -10.93 2.75
C CYS A 271 5.64 -9.57 2.44
N ASP A 272 6.34 -8.44 2.57
CA ASP A 272 5.87 -7.13 2.09
C ASP A 272 5.56 -7.22 0.59
N PRO A 273 4.34 -6.84 0.13
CA PRO A 273 3.99 -6.88 -1.29
C PRO A 273 4.99 -6.17 -2.22
N PHE A 274 5.61 -5.08 -1.76
CA PHE A 274 6.60 -4.35 -2.55
C PHE A 274 7.91 -5.13 -2.70
N ALA A 275 8.33 -5.85 -1.65
CA ALA A 275 9.45 -6.78 -1.70
C ALA A 275 9.15 -7.96 -2.64
N CYS A 276 8.00 -8.63 -2.47
CA CYS A 276 7.56 -9.74 -3.33
C CYS A 276 7.55 -9.33 -4.82
N ASN A 277 6.92 -8.19 -5.15
CA ASN A 277 6.89 -7.67 -6.51
C ASN A 277 8.31 -7.42 -7.06
N THR A 278 9.21 -6.84 -6.27
CA THR A 278 10.59 -6.56 -6.69
C THR A 278 11.38 -7.85 -6.92
N LEU A 279 11.21 -8.86 -6.06
CA LEU A 279 11.85 -10.17 -6.21
C LEU A 279 11.36 -10.86 -7.48
N VAL A 280 10.05 -10.93 -7.71
CA VAL A 280 9.51 -11.59 -8.91
C VAL A 280 9.93 -10.86 -10.18
N LEU A 281 9.90 -9.52 -10.21
CA LEU A 281 10.41 -8.76 -11.36
C LEU A 281 11.89 -9.05 -11.64
N SER A 282 12.70 -9.18 -10.58
CA SER A 282 14.12 -9.53 -10.71
C SER A 282 14.31 -10.96 -11.20
N ILE A 283 13.47 -11.91 -10.75
CA ILE A 283 13.45 -13.30 -11.22
C ILE A 283 13.12 -13.35 -12.71
N MET A 284 12.05 -12.66 -13.14
CA MET A 284 11.64 -12.64 -14.55
C MET A 284 12.74 -12.08 -15.46
N ARG A 285 13.41 -11.01 -15.02
CA ARG A 285 14.54 -10.45 -15.76
C ARG A 285 15.72 -11.43 -15.84
N ASN A 286 16.05 -12.10 -14.74
CA ASN A 286 17.09 -13.14 -14.74
C ASN A 286 16.74 -14.29 -15.69
N LEU A 287 15.49 -14.74 -15.72
CA LEU A 287 15.04 -15.78 -16.65
C LEU A 287 15.18 -15.33 -18.11
N GLN A 288 14.85 -14.07 -18.43
CA GLN A 288 15.05 -13.50 -19.76
C GLN A 288 16.53 -13.39 -20.15
N GLU A 289 17.40 -12.99 -19.22
CA GLU A 289 18.85 -12.93 -19.43
C GLU A 289 19.43 -14.33 -19.67
N LEU A 290 18.99 -15.34 -18.91
CA LEU A 290 19.40 -16.74 -19.09
C LEU A 290 18.93 -17.32 -20.43
N LEU A 291 17.70 -17.00 -20.86
CA LEU A 291 17.21 -17.35 -22.19
C LEU A 291 18.10 -16.76 -23.29
N SER A 292 18.59 -15.53 -23.13
CA SER A 292 19.47 -14.89 -24.12
C SER A 292 20.87 -15.48 -24.17
N GLN A 293 21.28 -16.21 -23.13
CA GLN A 293 22.62 -16.80 -22.98
C GLN A 293 22.61 -18.32 -23.14
N ASP A 294 21.47 -18.93 -23.48
CA ASP A 294 21.25 -20.39 -23.52
C ASP A 294 21.70 -21.10 -22.23
N ALA A 295 21.55 -20.42 -21.08
CA ALA A 295 22.00 -20.90 -19.78
C ALA A 295 20.83 -21.48 -18.96
N LEU A 296 21.13 -22.47 -18.09
CA LEU A 296 20.10 -23.11 -17.28
C LEU A 296 19.80 -22.31 -16.00
N PRO A 297 18.53 -22.26 -15.54
CA PRO A 297 18.14 -21.58 -14.30
C PRO A 297 18.96 -21.97 -13.06
N ARG A 298 19.28 -23.25 -12.92
CA ARG A 298 20.02 -23.80 -11.76
C ARG A 298 21.46 -23.30 -11.67
N ASP A 299 22.02 -22.81 -12.78
CA ASP A 299 23.41 -22.37 -12.86
C ASP A 299 23.57 -20.89 -12.43
N SER A 300 22.46 -20.16 -12.28
CA SER A 300 22.47 -18.77 -11.78
C SER A 300 22.34 -18.71 -10.25
N PRO A 301 23.41 -18.33 -9.52
CA PRO A 301 23.36 -18.19 -8.07
C PRO A 301 22.42 -17.06 -7.64
N ASP A 302 22.35 -15.99 -8.42
CA ASP A 302 21.47 -14.85 -8.16
C ASP A 302 19.99 -15.26 -8.26
N LEU A 303 19.63 -16.05 -9.28
CA LEU A 303 18.27 -16.59 -9.39
C LEU A 303 17.92 -17.51 -8.22
N MET A 304 18.83 -18.40 -7.82
CA MET A 304 18.62 -19.29 -6.67
C MET A 304 18.43 -18.51 -5.36
N LEU A 305 19.17 -17.41 -5.17
CA LEU A 305 18.97 -16.52 -4.03
C LEU A 305 17.60 -15.84 -4.07
N LEU A 306 17.18 -15.31 -5.22
CA LEU A 306 15.87 -14.66 -5.35
C LEU A 306 14.73 -15.62 -5.03
N LEU A 307 14.81 -16.86 -5.50
CA LEU A 307 13.85 -17.92 -5.18
C LEU A 307 13.85 -18.28 -3.70
N ARG A 308 15.02 -18.34 -3.07
CA ARG A 308 15.19 -18.55 -1.62
C ARG A 308 14.51 -17.42 -0.84
N MET A 309 14.75 -16.16 -1.20
CA MET A 309 14.14 -14.99 -0.56
C MET A 309 12.62 -14.96 -0.74
N LEU A 310 12.12 -15.30 -1.94
CA LEU A 310 10.69 -15.39 -2.20
C LEU A 310 10.03 -16.50 -1.37
N SER A 311 10.66 -17.68 -1.34
CA SER A 311 10.23 -18.81 -0.49
C SER A 311 10.18 -18.42 0.98
N LEU A 312 11.19 -17.68 1.46
CA LEU A 312 11.27 -17.19 2.83
C LEU A 312 10.12 -16.22 3.16
N GLY A 313 9.83 -15.27 2.27
CA GLY A 313 8.69 -14.36 2.41
C GLY A 313 7.34 -15.07 2.41
N GLN A 314 7.17 -16.07 1.52
CA GLN A 314 5.95 -16.88 1.51
C GLN A 314 5.83 -17.73 2.79
N GLY A 315 6.92 -18.28 3.31
CA GLY A 315 6.93 -19.03 4.58
C GLY A 315 6.74 -18.19 5.85
N ALA A 316 6.63 -16.86 5.75
CA ALA A 316 6.59 -15.96 6.91
C ALA A 316 5.45 -16.28 7.89
N TRP A 317 4.24 -16.50 7.37
CA TRP A 317 3.10 -16.84 8.19
C TRP A 317 3.28 -18.16 8.95
N ASP A 318 3.77 -19.18 8.28
CA ASP A 318 3.99 -20.50 8.89
C ASP A 318 4.99 -20.39 10.06
N MET A 319 6.05 -19.60 9.89
CA MET A 319 7.03 -19.34 10.97
C MET A 319 6.43 -18.56 12.13
N ILE A 320 5.66 -17.50 11.84
CA ILE A 320 5.08 -16.63 12.88
C ILE A 320 3.95 -17.36 13.64
N ASP A 321 3.18 -18.22 12.99
CA ASP A 321 2.12 -18.99 13.63
C ASP A 321 2.70 -20.14 14.45
N SER A 322 3.58 -20.95 13.86
CA SER A 322 4.17 -22.13 14.51
C SER A 322 5.23 -21.78 15.56
N GLN A 323 5.80 -20.57 15.50
CA GLN A 323 7.00 -20.17 16.26
C GLN A 323 8.22 -21.06 15.98
N VAL A 324 8.22 -21.78 14.85
CA VAL A 324 9.36 -22.57 14.38
C VAL A 324 10.06 -21.78 13.29
N PHE A 325 11.17 -21.15 13.65
CA PHE A 325 11.90 -20.26 12.75
C PHE A 325 12.97 -21.03 11.98
N LYS A 326 12.53 -21.76 10.97
CA LYS A 326 13.40 -22.50 10.06
C LYS A 326 13.17 -22.06 8.63
N GLU A 327 14.26 -22.00 7.88
CA GLU A 327 14.20 -21.65 6.48
C GLU A 327 13.45 -22.72 5.68
N PRO A 328 12.43 -22.34 4.87
CA PRO A 328 11.71 -23.25 4.02
C PRO A 328 12.63 -23.77 2.91
N ARG A 329 12.63 -25.08 2.71
CA ARG A 329 13.39 -25.69 1.62
C ARG A 329 12.71 -25.36 0.30
N LEU A 330 13.44 -24.75 -0.62
CA LEU A 330 12.98 -24.59 -1.99
C LEU A 330 12.80 -25.97 -2.61
N ASP A 331 11.61 -26.24 -3.11
CA ASP A 331 11.32 -27.46 -3.84
C ASP A 331 12.14 -27.50 -5.14
N LYS A 332 12.90 -28.58 -5.33
CA LYS A 332 13.77 -28.76 -6.48
C LYS A 332 12.98 -28.78 -7.78
N GLU A 333 11.74 -29.28 -7.74
CA GLU A 333 10.90 -29.33 -8.94
C GLU A 333 10.47 -27.95 -9.44
N VAL A 334 10.47 -26.93 -8.55
CA VAL A 334 10.27 -25.54 -9.00
C VAL A 334 11.39 -25.17 -9.98
N VAL A 335 12.64 -25.49 -9.65
CA VAL A 335 13.80 -25.15 -10.49
C VAL A 335 13.90 -26.04 -11.73
N THR A 336 13.63 -27.35 -11.58
CA THR A 336 13.87 -28.33 -12.65
C THR A 336 12.67 -28.55 -13.58
N CYS A 337 11.45 -28.18 -13.16
CA CYS A 337 10.23 -28.43 -13.93
C CYS A 337 9.43 -27.15 -14.16
N PHE A 338 9.14 -26.37 -13.11
CA PHE A 338 8.34 -25.15 -13.25
C PHE A 338 9.08 -24.04 -14.03
N LEU A 339 10.33 -23.71 -13.67
CA LEU A 339 11.07 -22.65 -14.37
C LEU A 339 11.24 -22.95 -15.87
N PRO A 340 11.62 -24.18 -16.31
CA PRO A 340 11.64 -24.52 -17.73
C PRO A 340 10.26 -24.41 -18.40
N ALA A 341 9.18 -24.85 -17.73
CA ALA A 341 7.82 -24.71 -18.27
C ALA A 341 7.43 -23.23 -18.43
N MET A 342 7.75 -22.39 -17.45
CA MET A 342 7.53 -20.95 -17.49
C MET A 342 8.37 -20.29 -18.59
N MET A 343 9.64 -20.67 -18.74
CA MET A 343 10.50 -20.19 -19.83
C MET A 343 9.93 -20.57 -21.20
N SER A 344 9.38 -21.79 -21.36
CA SER A 344 8.70 -22.18 -22.60
C SER A 344 7.53 -21.24 -22.92
N VAL A 345 6.69 -20.93 -21.93
CA VAL A 345 5.57 -19.98 -22.09
C VAL A 345 6.07 -18.59 -22.50
N VAL A 346 7.16 -18.10 -21.88
CA VAL A 346 7.79 -16.81 -22.22
C VAL A 346 8.34 -16.81 -23.65
N VAL A 347 8.98 -17.91 -24.07
CA VAL A 347 9.52 -18.06 -25.42
C VAL A 347 8.39 -18.06 -26.45
N ASP A 348 7.30 -18.79 -26.22
CA ASP A 348 6.11 -18.77 -27.09
C ASP A 348 5.58 -17.35 -27.28
N ASP A 349 5.45 -16.59 -26.19
CA ASP A 349 4.95 -15.21 -26.21
C ASP A 349 5.87 -14.27 -26.99
N ASN A 350 7.18 -14.45 -26.83
CA ASN A 350 8.20 -13.65 -27.51
C ASN A 350 8.29 -13.98 -28.99
N ILE A 351 8.28 -15.26 -29.38
CA ILE A 351 8.33 -15.71 -30.77
C ILE A 351 7.18 -15.08 -31.53
N PHE A 352 5.95 -15.21 -31.01
CA PHE A 352 4.79 -14.65 -31.67
C PHE A 352 4.83 -13.12 -31.78
N THR A 353 5.32 -12.43 -30.74
CA THR A 353 5.50 -10.98 -30.75
C THR A 353 6.50 -10.53 -31.82
N VAL A 354 7.56 -11.31 -32.04
CA VAL A 354 8.54 -11.06 -33.11
C VAL A 354 7.93 -11.35 -34.48
N GLU A 355 7.24 -12.47 -34.65
CA GLU A 355 6.60 -12.85 -35.91
C GLU A 355 5.57 -11.81 -36.39
N GLN A 356 4.79 -11.22 -35.48
CA GLN A 356 3.86 -10.16 -35.85
C GLN A 356 4.55 -8.92 -36.45
N LYS A 357 5.80 -8.67 -36.08
CA LYS A 357 6.62 -7.54 -36.57
C LYS A 357 7.36 -7.84 -37.87
N LEU A 358 7.42 -9.12 -38.29
CA LEU A 358 8.08 -9.50 -39.54
C LEU A 358 7.28 -8.99 -40.76
N PRO A 359 7.96 -8.69 -41.89
CA PRO A 359 7.31 -8.42 -43.17
C PRO A 359 6.36 -9.56 -43.58
N SER A 360 5.30 -9.23 -44.31
CA SER A 360 4.25 -10.19 -44.72
C SER A 360 4.77 -11.45 -45.41
N GLU A 361 5.91 -11.36 -46.09
CA GLU A 361 6.56 -12.47 -46.83
C GLU A 361 7.32 -13.45 -45.92
N GLU A 362 7.69 -13.02 -44.71
CA GLU A 362 8.46 -13.80 -43.72
C GLU A 362 7.58 -14.33 -42.57
N LYS A 363 6.28 -13.99 -42.56
CA LYS A 363 5.34 -14.48 -41.55
C LYS A 363 5.09 -15.97 -41.75
N SER A 364 5.45 -16.77 -40.75
CA SER A 364 5.00 -18.15 -40.66
C SER A 364 3.46 -18.18 -40.49
N SER A 365 2.78 -19.21 -41.01
CA SER A 365 1.33 -19.43 -40.77
C SER A 365 1.05 -20.00 -39.38
N GLN A 366 1.95 -19.80 -38.41
CA GLN A 366 1.92 -20.51 -37.14
C GLN A 366 0.84 -19.90 -36.25
N ALA A 367 -0.13 -20.73 -35.84
CA ALA A 367 -1.19 -20.30 -34.94
C ALA A 367 -0.61 -20.05 -33.54
N TYR A 368 -1.13 -19.03 -32.85
CA TYR A 368 -0.73 -18.73 -31.49
C TYR A 368 -1.00 -19.95 -30.59
N PRO A 369 -0.03 -20.40 -29.75
CA PRO A 369 -0.25 -21.55 -28.86
C PRO A 369 -1.42 -21.28 -27.92
N THR A 370 -2.37 -22.21 -27.84
CA THR A 370 -3.55 -22.07 -26.96
C THR A 370 -3.44 -22.85 -25.66
N LEU A 371 -2.57 -23.85 -25.61
CA LEU A 371 -2.35 -24.71 -24.44
C LEU A 371 -1.15 -24.21 -23.63
N LEU A 372 -1.24 -24.34 -22.30
CA LEU A 372 -0.11 -24.17 -21.39
C LEU A 372 0.45 -25.55 -21.04
N PRO A 373 1.76 -25.66 -20.72
CA PRO A 373 2.34 -26.90 -20.25
C PRO A 373 1.65 -27.42 -18.97
N ASP A 374 1.38 -28.73 -18.87
CA ASP A 374 0.73 -29.34 -17.70
C ASP A 374 1.48 -29.05 -16.39
N ALA A 375 2.81 -29.00 -16.46
CA ALA A 375 3.64 -28.63 -15.32
C ALA A 375 3.30 -27.22 -14.81
N PHE A 376 3.06 -26.26 -15.70
CA PHE A 376 2.71 -24.89 -15.32
C PHE A 376 1.41 -24.87 -14.51
N TYR A 377 0.34 -25.51 -15.01
CA TYR A 377 -0.93 -25.63 -14.29
C TYR A 377 -0.78 -26.29 -12.93
N ARG A 378 -0.10 -27.44 -12.88
CA ARG A 378 0.10 -28.19 -11.64
C ARG A 378 0.79 -27.34 -10.57
N PHE A 379 1.86 -26.65 -10.94
CA PHE A 379 2.62 -25.83 -9.99
C PHE A 379 1.87 -24.59 -9.52
N LEU A 380 1.04 -23.94 -10.37
CA LEU A 380 0.19 -22.83 -9.92
C LEU A 380 -0.80 -23.26 -8.83
N ARG A 381 -1.28 -24.51 -8.89
CA ARG A 381 -2.23 -25.07 -7.92
C ARG A 381 -1.56 -25.57 -6.64
N GLU A 382 -0.41 -26.23 -6.77
CA GLU A 382 0.21 -27.00 -5.69
C GLU A 382 1.33 -26.27 -4.95
N ASN A 383 1.97 -25.28 -5.58
CA ASN A 383 3.16 -24.64 -5.04
C ASN A 383 2.99 -23.12 -4.91
N ARG A 384 3.09 -22.63 -3.66
CA ARG A 384 2.93 -21.22 -3.32
C ARG A 384 3.91 -20.28 -4.02
N VAL A 385 5.19 -20.68 -4.16
CA VAL A 385 6.22 -19.84 -4.79
C VAL A 385 6.00 -19.77 -6.30
N ALA A 386 5.70 -20.91 -6.93
CA ALA A 386 5.39 -20.97 -8.35
C ALA A 386 4.11 -20.20 -8.69
N CYS A 387 3.08 -20.30 -7.85
CA CYS A 387 1.85 -19.53 -7.96
C CYS A 387 2.14 -18.02 -7.95
N GLU A 388 2.88 -17.52 -6.95
CA GLU A 388 3.26 -16.10 -6.88
C GLU A 388 4.01 -15.64 -8.14
N MET A 389 4.97 -16.43 -8.63
CA MET A 389 5.69 -16.13 -9.87
C MET A 389 4.75 -16.07 -11.09
N GLY A 390 3.83 -17.03 -11.20
CA GLY A 390 2.84 -17.08 -12.28
C GLY A 390 1.88 -15.89 -12.28
N LEU A 391 1.38 -15.48 -11.10
CA LEU A 391 0.51 -14.32 -10.97
C LEU A 391 1.22 -13.05 -11.46
N TYR A 392 2.42 -12.77 -10.98
CA TYR A 392 3.16 -11.58 -11.39
C TYR A 392 3.63 -11.63 -12.85
N TYR A 393 3.84 -12.82 -13.43
CA TYR A 393 4.04 -12.98 -14.86
C TYR A 393 2.81 -12.56 -15.65
N ILE A 394 1.62 -13.02 -15.26
CA ILE A 394 0.36 -12.65 -15.92
C ILE A 394 0.10 -11.15 -15.80
N PHE A 395 0.42 -10.56 -14.65
CA PHE A 395 0.40 -9.10 -14.49
C PHE A 395 1.39 -8.39 -15.42
N HIS A 396 2.60 -8.93 -15.62
CA HIS A 396 3.55 -8.40 -16.59
C HIS A 396 3.01 -8.48 -18.03
N ILE A 397 2.39 -9.60 -18.41
CA ILE A 397 1.72 -9.73 -19.71
C ILE A 397 0.57 -8.72 -19.87
N ALA A 398 -0.22 -8.48 -18.82
CA ALA A 398 -1.26 -7.45 -18.82
C ALA A 398 -0.66 -6.04 -19.05
N LYS A 399 0.50 -5.75 -18.46
CA LYS A 399 1.26 -4.50 -18.73
C LYS A 399 1.68 -4.37 -20.19
N LEU A 400 2.11 -5.46 -20.81
CA LEU A 400 2.48 -5.51 -22.23
C LEU A 400 1.26 -5.44 -23.18
N ARG A 401 0.04 -5.51 -22.64
CA ARG A 401 -1.22 -5.49 -23.41
C ARG A 401 -1.29 -6.60 -24.46
N ASN A 402 -0.67 -7.76 -24.17
CA ASN A 402 -0.71 -8.90 -25.07
C ASN A 402 -1.99 -9.71 -24.84
N LYS A 403 -3.00 -9.47 -25.67
CA LYS A 403 -4.32 -10.11 -25.53
C LYS A 403 -4.29 -11.63 -25.70
N ASN A 404 -3.49 -12.15 -26.63
CA ASN A 404 -3.45 -13.58 -26.94
C ASN A 404 -2.88 -14.36 -25.74
N ALA A 405 -1.81 -13.82 -25.14
CA ALA A 405 -1.24 -14.38 -23.93
C ALA A 405 -2.20 -14.31 -22.73
N LEU A 406 -2.94 -13.21 -22.58
CA LEU A 406 -3.98 -13.12 -21.55
C LEU A 406 -5.10 -14.14 -21.75
N GLN A 407 -5.57 -14.35 -22.99
CA GLN A 407 -6.60 -15.34 -23.28
C GLN A 407 -6.14 -16.77 -22.93
N ARG A 408 -4.85 -17.07 -23.16
CA ARG A 408 -4.23 -18.34 -22.77
C ARG A 408 -4.08 -18.49 -21.26
N LEU A 409 -3.68 -17.42 -20.56
CA LEU A 409 -3.24 -17.48 -19.17
C LEU A 409 -4.35 -17.26 -18.13
N LEU A 410 -5.36 -16.44 -18.41
CA LEU A 410 -6.41 -16.11 -17.45
C LEU A 410 -7.22 -17.33 -16.96
N PRO A 411 -7.59 -18.31 -17.81
CA PRO A 411 -8.29 -19.50 -17.34
C PRO A 411 -7.47 -20.33 -16.34
N ALA A 412 -6.15 -20.26 -16.39
CA ALA A 412 -5.26 -20.95 -15.45
C ALA A 412 -5.30 -20.37 -14.03
N LEU A 413 -5.89 -19.17 -13.86
CA LEU A 413 -5.96 -18.50 -12.57
C LEU A 413 -7.14 -18.96 -11.69
N VAL A 414 -8.09 -19.72 -12.25
CA VAL A 414 -9.28 -20.18 -11.53
C VAL A 414 -8.89 -21.07 -10.35
N ASP A 415 -8.01 -22.05 -10.59
CA ASP A 415 -7.57 -23.02 -9.60
C ASP A 415 -6.11 -22.76 -9.19
N THR A 416 -5.89 -21.73 -8.38
CA THR A 416 -4.56 -21.37 -7.85
C THR A 416 -4.37 -21.77 -6.40
N TYR A 417 -3.12 -21.88 -5.97
CA TYR A 417 -2.76 -22.22 -4.60
C TYR A 417 -3.47 -21.30 -3.61
N ASN A 418 -4.31 -21.86 -2.74
CA ASN A 418 -5.10 -21.12 -1.74
C ASN A 418 -5.80 -19.86 -2.29
N ASP A 419 -6.31 -19.92 -3.53
CA ASP A 419 -7.01 -18.80 -4.16
C ASP A 419 -6.21 -17.50 -4.29
N MET A 420 -4.88 -17.58 -4.35
CA MET A 420 -4.00 -16.40 -4.41
C MET A 420 -4.33 -15.47 -5.59
N ALA A 421 -4.84 -15.98 -6.72
CA ALA A 421 -5.29 -15.17 -7.85
C ALA A 421 -6.45 -14.22 -7.52
N PHE A 422 -7.16 -14.43 -6.40
CA PHE A 422 -8.28 -13.61 -5.97
C PHE A 422 -7.91 -12.64 -4.84
N GLY A 423 -6.61 -12.47 -4.56
CA GLY A 423 -6.11 -11.46 -3.63
C GLY A 423 -6.25 -10.04 -4.15
N ASP A 424 -6.55 -9.08 -3.27
CA ASP A 424 -6.88 -7.70 -3.65
C ASP A 424 -5.77 -6.97 -4.39
N ILE A 425 -4.52 -7.15 -3.98
CA ILE A 425 -3.37 -6.49 -4.63
C ILE A 425 -3.26 -6.96 -6.08
N PHE A 426 -3.33 -8.27 -6.32
CA PHE A 426 -3.24 -8.82 -7.66
C PHE A 426 -4.45 -8.41 -8.52
N LEU A 427 -5.68 -8.53 -7.99
CA LEU A 427 -6.89 -8.15 -8.73
C LEU A 427 -6.94 -6.65 -9.05
N HIS A 428 -6.58 -5.78 -8.11
CA HIS A 428 -6.49 -4.34 -8.34
C HIS A 428 -5.56 -4.02 -9.51
N LEU A 429 -4.39 -4.66 -9.51
CA LEU A 429 -3.38 -4.48 -10.54
C LEU A 429 -3.82 -5.04 -11.89
N LEU A 430 -4.33 -6.27 -11.91
CA LEU A 430 -4.80 -6.92 -13.13
C LEU A 430 -5.96 -6.15 -13.76
N THR A 431 -7.01 -5.83 -13.00
CA THR A 431 -8.17 -5.09 -13.50
C THR A 431 -7.78 -3.69 -13.98
N GLY A 432 -6.85 -3.01 -13.29
CA GLY A 432 -6.28 -1.76 -13.77
C GLY A 432 -5.66 -1.88 -15.16
N HIS A 433 -4.85 -2.90 -15.43
CA HIS A 433 -4.26 -3.09 -16.75
C HIS A 433 -5.26 -3.61 -17.80
N LEU A 434 -6.24 -4.41 -17.41
CA LEU A 434 -7.32 -4.83 -18.30
C LEU A 434 -8.13 -3.62 -18.80
N THR A 435 -8.33 -2.57 -18.00
CA THR A 435 -8.99 -1.35 -18.50
C THR A 435 -8.24 -0.66 -19.64
N LEU A 436 -6.91 -0.87 -19.76
CA LEU A 436 -6.12 -0.34 -20.87
C LEU A 436 -6.30 -1.12 -22.19
N LEU A 437 -6.94 -2.30 -22.13
CA LEU A 437 -7.32 -3.14 -23.27
C LEU A 437 -8.78 -2.90 -23.68
N SER A 438 -9.31 -1.69 -23.44
CA SER A 438 -10.73 -1.40 -23.62
C SER A 438 -11.29 -1.77 -25.00
N ASP A 439 -10.51 -1.64 -26.07
CA ASP A 439 -10.94 -1.95 -27.43
C ASP A 439 -11.17 -3.45 -27.67
N GLU A 440 -10.50 -4.32 -26.89
CA GLU A 440 -10.65 -5.78 -27.01
C GLU A 440 -11.94 -6.29 -26.34
N PHE A 441 -12.53 -5.52 -25.42
CA PHE A 441 -13.80 -5.86 -24.78
C PHE A 441 -15.02 -5.75 -25.71
N GLY A 442 -14.85 -5.26 -26.93
CA GLY A 442 -15.88 -5.35 -27.97
C GLY A 442 -16.09 -6.78 -28.48
N SER A 443 -15.12 -7.67 -28.28
CA SER A 443 -15.20 -9.08 -28.67
C SER A 443 -15.87 -9.92 -27.58
N GLU A 444 -16.87 -10.73 -27.97
CA GLU A 444 -17.51 -11.70 -27.06
C GLU A 444 -16.51 -12.74 -26.55
N ASP A 445 -15.57 -13.18 -27.40
CA ASP A 445 -14.56 -14.18 -27.02
C ASP A 445 -13.64 -13.67 -25.90
N PHE A 446 -13.18 -12.42 -26.02
CA PHE A 446 -12.32 -11.82 -24.99
C PHE A 446 -13.08 -11.58 -23.69
N CYS A 447 -14.33 -11.11 -23.78
CA CYS A 447 -15.20 -10.95 -22.61
C CYS A 447 -15.45 -12.28 -21.90
N SER A 448 -15.78 -13.34 -22.65
CA SER A 448 -16.01 -14.69 -22.12
C SER A 448 -14.79 -15.20 -21.37
N VAL A 449 -13.58 -15.05 -21.92
CA VAL A 449 -12.36 -15.50 -21.23
C VAL A 449 -12.09 -14.73 -19.94
N VAL A 450 -12.28 -13.40 -19.95
CA VAL A 450 -12.01 -12.55 -18.77
C VAL A 450 -13.07 -12.75 -17.67
N PHE A 451 -14.35 -12.73 -18.04
CA PHE A 451 -15.45 -12.82 -17.09
C PHE A 451 -15.81 -14.27 -16.77
N ASP A 452 -16.30 -15.03 -17.74
CA ASP A 452 -16.77 -16.41 -17.50
C ASP A 452 -15.62 -17.36 -17.18
N GLY A 453 -14.50 -17.23 -17.90
CA GLY A 453 -13.31 -18.06 -17.74
C GLY A 453 -12.46 -17.76 -16.51
N PHE A 454 -12.65 -16.61 -15.84
CA PHE A 454 -11.87 -16.24 -14.66
C PHE A 454 -12.67 -15.52 -13.58
N LEU A 455 -13.09 -14.27 -13.78
CA LEU A 455 -13.61 -13.43 -12.70
C LEU A 455 -14.93 -13.92 -12.09
N LEU A 456 -15.84 -14.46 -12.90
CA LEU A 456 -17.15 -14.98 -12.49
C LEU A 456 -17.09 -16.40 -11.91
N THR A 457 -15.92 -17.06 -11.90
CA THR A 457 -15.80 -18.39 -11.29
C THR A 457 -15.86 -18.34 -9.76
N SER A 458 -15.45 -17.21 -9.15
CA SER A 458 -15.32 -17.06 -7.70
C SER A 458 -16.07 -15.86 -7.10
N PHE A 459 -16.79 -15.06 -7.90
CA PHE A 459 -17.45 -13.85 -7.39
C PHE A 459 -18.54 -14.11 -6.34
N SER A 460 -19.19 -15.28 -6.38
CA SER A 460 -20.30 -15.62 -5.47
C SER A 460 -19.81 -15.88 -4.04
N SER A 461 -18.62 -16.45 -3.88
CA SER A 461 -17.98 -16.72 -2.58
C SER A 461 -17.15 -15.54 -2.08
N LYS A 462 -16.69 -14.64 -2.97
CA LYS A 462 -15.73 -13.58 -2.66
C LYS A 462 -16.23 -12.19 -3.06
N GLU A 463 -16.66 -11.41 -2.07
CA GLU A 463 -17.17 -10.04 -2.27
C GLU A 463 -16.13 -9.10 -2.92
N ASN A 464 -14.85 -9.26 -2.60
CA ASN A 464 -13.80 -8.42 -3.16
C ASN A 464 -13.65 -8.59 -4.68
N VAL A 465 -13.82 -9.81 -5.21
CA VAL A 465 -13.85 -10.09 -6.65
C VAL A 465 -15.02 -9.35 -7.30
N HIS A 466 -16.22 -9.42 -6.69
CA HIS A 466 -17.41 -8.70 -7.16
C HIS A 466 -17.17 -7.18 -7.22
N ARG A 467 -16.53 -6.61 -6.20
CA ARG A 467 -16.15 -5.17 -6.18
C ARG A 467 -15.20 -4.82 -7.32
N HIS A 468 -14.18 -5.64 -7.58
CA HIS A 468 -13.22 -5.41 -8.66
C HIS A 468 -13.88 -5.50 -10.05
N ILE A 469 -14.78 -6.46 -10.27
CA ILE A 469 -15.56 -6.57 -11.51
C ILE A 469 -16.37 -5.29 -11.75
N LEU A 470 -17.17 -4.87 -10.76
CA LEU A 470 -18.02 -3.66 -10.89
C LEU A 470 -17.17 -2.41 -11.14
N ARG A 471 -16.05 -2.24 -10.43
CA ARG A 471 -15.13 -1.10 -10.64
C ARG A 471 -14.58 -1.09 -12.06
N MET A 472 -14.17 -2.25 -12.59
CA MET A 472 -13.69 -2.36 -13.96
C MET A 472 -14.79 -2.00 -14.97
N LEU A 473 -16.02 -2.51 -14.78
CA LEU A 473 -17.16 -2.23 -15.64
C LEU A 473 -17.58 -0.76 -15.62
N VAL A 474 -17.50 -0.07 -14.47
CA VAL A 474 -17.78 1.38 -14.39
C VAL A 474 -16.88 2.20 -15.35
N HIS A 475 -15.70 1.70 -15.68
CA HIS A 475 -14.79 2.31 -16.66
C HIS A 475 -15.03 1.79 -18.07
N LEU A 476 -15.23 0.47 -18.23
CA LEU A 476 -15.32 -0.20 -19.52
C LEU A 476 -16.72 -0.25 -20.15
N HIS A 477 -17.78 0.17 -19.45
CA HIS A 477 -19.18 0.00 -19.87
C HIS A 477 -19.48 0.39 -21.33
N HIS A 478 -18.84 1.44 -21.84
CA HIS A 478 -19.03 1.94 -23.20
C HIS A 478 -18.37 1.11 -24.31
N LYS A 479 -17.48 0.18 -23.96
CA LYS A 479 -16.68 -0.65 -24.90
C LYS A 479 -16.99 -2.14 -24.82
N VAL A 480 -17.63 -2.60 -23.75
CA VAL A 480 -18.01 -4.01 -23.58
C VAL A 480 -19.12 -4.38 -24.55
N ALA A 481 -19.04 -5.57 -25.15
CA ALA A 481 -20.07 -6.12 -26.02
C ALA A 481 -21.48 -6.03 -25.37
N PRO A 482 -22.52 -5.50 -26.06
CA PRO A 482 -23.84 -5.26 -25.44
C PRO A 482 -24.49 -6.51 -24.84
N SER A 483 -24.44 -7.64 -25.55
CA SER A 483 -24.91 -8.95 -25.10
C SER A 483 -24.25 -9.40 -23.80
N CYS A 484 -22.94 -9.23 -23.71
CA CYS A 484 -22.15 -9.52 -22.52
C CYS A 484 -22.53 -8.58 -21.37
N MET A 485 -22.67 -7.27 -21.61
CA MET A 485 -23.06 -6.30 -20.58
C MET A 485 -24.43 -6.61 -19.97
N GLU A 486 -25.41 -7.01 -20.78
CA GLU A 486 -26.74 -7.41 -20.29
C GLU A 486 -26.65 -8.65 -19.37
N SER A 487 -25.88 -9.66 -19.78
CA SER A 487 -25.63 -10.86 -18.98
C SER A 487 -24.93 -10.52 -17.65
N LEU A 488 -23.92 -9.65 -17.70
CA LEU A 488 -23.16 -9.20 -16.53
C LEU A 488 -24.02 -8.41 -15.54
N MET A 489 -24.86 -7.49 -16.03
CA MET A 489 -25.75 -6.69 -15.17
C MET A 489 -26.76 -7.56 -14.40
N LYS A 490 -27.24 -8.64 -15.04
CA LYS A 490 -28.13 -9.62 -14.41
C LYS A 490 -27.38 -10.49 -13.39
N THR A 491 -26.17 -10.91 -13.73
CA THR A 491 -25.35 -11.81 -12.88
C THR A 491 -24.79 -11.10 -11.65
N LEU A 492 -24.43 -9.82 -11.79
CA LEU A 492 -23.80 -9.02 -10.74
C LEU A 492 -24.80 -8.25 -9.87
N GLU A 493 -26.11 -8.51 -9.99
CA GLU A 493 -27.13 -7.89 -9.13
C GLU A 493 -26.82 -8.18 -7.65
N PRO A 494 -26.70 -7.17 -6.78
CA PRO A 494 -26.39 -7.39 -5.38
C PRO A 494 -27.47 -8.25 -4.70
N PRO A 495 -27.10 -9.31 -3.94
CA PRO A 495 -28.08 -10.18 -3.30
C PRO A 495 -28.92 -9.39 -2.29
N LYS A 496 -30.25 -9.49 -2.40
CA LYS A 496 -31.24 -8.76 -1.57
C LYS A 496 -31.27 -9.21 -0.09
N GLN A 497 -30.54 -10.27 0.28
CA GLN A 497 -30.85 -11.07 1.48
C GLN A 497 -29.64 -11.62 2.25
N ARG A 498 -28.49 -10.93 2.30
CA ARG A 498 -27.50 -11.22 3.36
C ARG A 498 -27.91 -10.48 4.64
N LEU A 499 -28.57 -11.19 5.57
CA LEU A 499 -28.94 -10.64 6.87
C LEU A 499 -27.69 -10.26 7.69
N GLY A 500 -27.42 -8.97 7.79
CA GLY A 500 -26.50 -8.37 8.75
C GLY A 500 -26.41 -6.86 8.51
N PRO A 501 -26.34 -6.01 9.54
CA PRO A 501 -26.33 -4.54 9.40
C PRO A 501 -25.04 -3.98 8.78
N GLN A 502 -24.21 -4.81 8.12
CA GLN A 502 -22.98 -4.41 7.42
C GLN A 502 -22.82 -5.09 6.04
N SER A 503 -23.87 -5.69 5.47
CA SER A 503 -23.77 -6.31 4.13
C SER A 503 -23.91 -5.28 3.00
N SER A 504 -22.75 -4.90 2.44
CA SER A 504 -22.42 -4.39 1.10
C SER A 504 -23.02 -3.06 0.59
N GLU A 505 -23.07 -2.01 1.41
CA GLU A 505 -23.25 -0.63 0.90
C GLU A 505 -22.31 -0.32 -0.29
N PRO A 506 -20.99 -0.65 -0.26
CA PRO A 506 -20.10 -0.33 -1.37
C PRO A 506 -20.43 -1.07 -2.68
N LEU A 507 -20.94 -2.30 -2.62
CA LEU A 507 -21.36 -3.03 -3.82
C LEU A 507 -22.61 -2.41 -4.44
N LYS A 508 -23.58 -2.03 -3.59
CA LYS A 508 -24.82 -1.39 -4.05
C LYS A 508 -24.52 -0.03 -4.68
N GLU A 509 -23.64 0.76 -4.08
CA GLU A 509 -23.18 2.03 -4.64
C GLU A 509 -22.51 1.85 -6.00
N LEU A 510 -21.58 0.88 -6.13
CA LEU A 510 -20.91 0.60 -7.39
C LEU A 510 -21.88 0.11 -8.48
N TYR A 511 -22.82 -0.76 -8.12
CA TYR A 511 -23.85 -1.26 -9.05
C TYR A 511 -24.80 -0.15 -9.50
N THR A 512 -25.21 0.72 -8.58
CA THR A 512 -26.06 1.88 -8.88
C THR A 512 -25.33 2.85 -9.82
N LYS A 513 -24.06 3.17 -9.51
CA LYS A 513 -23.20 4.01 -10.35
C LYS A 513 -23.01 3.43 -11.76
N LEU A 514 -22.86 2.12 -11.90
CA LEU A 514 -22.79 1.45 -13.20
C LEU A 514 -24.11 1.58 -13.96
N THR A 515 -25.24 1.37 -13.28
CA THR A 515 -26.59 1.48 -13.86
C THR A 515 -26.86 2.89 -14.37
N GLU A 516 -26.57 3.91 -13.56
CA GLU A 516 -26.72 5.33 -13.94
C GLU A 516 -25.90 5.68 -15.20
N LYS A 517 -24.66 5.17 -15.30
CA LYS A 517 -23.81 5.39 -16.48
C LYS A 517 -24.38 4.71 -17.74
N LEU A 518 -24.90 3.50 -17.61
CA LEU A 518 -25.54 2.79 -18.74
C LEU A 518 -26.80 3.52 -19.21
N GLU A 519 -27.60 4.05 -18.30
CA GLU A 519 -28.77 4.87 -18.65
C GLU A 519 -28.39 6.19 -19.32
N ALA A 520 -27.34 6.86 -18.84
CA ALA A 520 -26.83 8.08 -19.46
C ALA A 520 -26.35 7.82 -20.91
N GLN A 521 -25.69 6.69 -21.15
CA GLN A 521 -25.23 6.29 -22.49
C GLN A 521 -26.38 6.02 -23.46
N LYS A 522 -27.48 5.41 -22.98
CA LYS A 522 -28.71 5.20 -23.77
C LYS A 522 -29.40 6.51 -24.14
N LYS A 523 -29.33 7.54 -23.27
CA LYS A 523 -29.88 8.87 -23.54
C LYS A 523 -29.03 9.72 -24.48
N SER A 524 -27.72 9.46 -24.56
CA SER A 524 -26.78 10.19 -25.43
C SER A 524 -26.62 9.60 -26.83
N SER A 525 -27.17 8.42 -27.11
CA SER A 525 -27.19 7.85 -28.46
C SER A 525 -28.31 8.55 -29.25
N PRO A 526 -28.05 9.23 -30.37
CA PRO A 526 -29.12 9.87 -31.13
C PRO A 526 -30.05 8.79 -31.66
N ALA A 527 -31.35 8.97 -31.45
CA ALA A 527 -32.35 8.24 -32.18
C ALA A 527 -32.03 8.40 -33.67
N VAL A 528 -31.95 7.28 -34.39
CA VAL A 528 -31.97 7.29 -35.84
C VAL A 528 -33.28 7.98 -36.22
N GLU A 529 -33.21 9.24 -36.64
CA GLU A 529 -34.32 9.86 -37.35
C GLU A 529 -34.55 8.99 -38.58
N GLU A 530 -35.68 8.29 -38.59
CA GLU A 530 -36.25 7.74 -39.80
C GLU A 530 -36.34 8.88 -40.80
N THR A 531 -35.45 8.89 -41.79
CA THR A 531 -35.63 9.72 -42.97
C THR A 531 -37.01 9.37 -43.55
N PRO A 532 -37.96 10.32 -43.64
CA PRO A 532 -39.24 10.03 -44.25
C PRO A 532 -38.99 9.70 -45.72
N SER A 533 -39.54 8.58 -46.16
CA SER A 533 -39.56 8.17 -47.56
C SER A 533 -40.24 9.25 -48.41
N LEU A 534 -39.43 10.04 -49.11
CA LEU A 534 -39.90 10.92 -50.18
C LEU A 534 -40.20 10.06 -51.41
N ASP A 535 -41.46 9.74 -51.56
CA ASP A 535 -42.06 9.16 -52.77
C ASP A 535 -41.92 10.18 -53.92
N LEU A 536 -41.00 9.91 -54.85
CA LEU A 536 -40.82 10.69 -56.08
C LEU A 536 -41.15 9.78 -57.26
N GLY A 537 -42.37 9.99 -57.77
CA GLY A 537 -42.97 9.26 -58.89
C GLY A 537 -42.10 9.23 -60.14
N LEU A 538 -42.10 8.06 -60.76
CA LEU A 538 -41.53 7.78 -62.07
C LEU A 538 -42.10 8.72 -63.16
N HIS A 539 -41.23 9.48 -63.80
CA HIS A 539 -41.42 9.85 -65.21
C HIS A 539 -40.15 9.57 -66.00
N THR A 540 -40.28 8.63 -66.95
CA THR A 540 -39.29 8.27 -67.95
C THR A 540 -39.08 9.39 -68.97
N ALA A 541 -37.84 9.78 -69.21
CA ALA A 541 -37.45 10.55 -70.39
C ALA A 541 -36.26 9.87 -71.09
N THR A 542 -36.49 9.51 -72.34
CA THR A 542 -35.58 8.89 -73.32
C THR A 542 -34.43 9.81 -73.72
N PHE A 543 -33.20 9.28 -73.78
CA PHE A 543 -32.05 9.94 -74.41
C PHE A 543 -31.77 9.37 -75.81
N PRO A 544 -31.43 10.21 -76.82
CA PRO A 544 -31.06 9.73 -78.15
C PRO A 544 -29.58 9.31 -78.21
N ALA A 545 -29.30 8.29 -79.02
CA ALA A 545 -27.98 7.68 -79.21
C ALA A 545 -26.99 8.58 -80.00
N PRO A 546 -25.68 8.50 -79.74
CA PRO A 546 -24.67 9.18 -80.54
C PRO A 546 -24.22 8.30 -81.75
N PRO A 547 -23.77 8.90 -82.86
CA PRO A 547 -23.38 8.16 -84.05
C PRO A 547 -21.93 7.63 -83.98
N PHE A 548 -21.72 6.55 -84.73
CA PHE A 548 -20.50 5.76 -84.86
C PHE A 548 -19.44 6.36 -85.82
N HIS A 549 -18.19 5.89 -85.60
CA HIS A 549 -17.05 5.70 -86.52
C HIS A 549 -16.07 6.87 -86.83
N PRO A 550 -14.81 6.57 -87.26
CA PRO A 550 -13.90 5.46 -86.94
C PRO A 550 -12.42 5.90 -86.69
N ALA A 551 -11.64 4.97 -86.11
CA ALA A 551 -10.20 4.68 -86.20
C ALA A 551 -9.19 5.70 -86.81
N LEU A 552 -8.01 5.83 -86.18
CA LEU A 552 -6.69 5.45 -86.76
C LEU A 552 -5.51 5.79 -85.81
N LEU A 553 -4.68 4.77 -85.56
CA LEU A 553 -3.20 4.75 -85.42
C LEU A 553 -2.49 5.87 -84.64
N LEU A 554 -1.90 5.53 -83.49
CA LEU A 554 -0.51 5.04 -83.37
C LEU A 554 -0.25 4.51 -81.95
#